data_AF-A0A1V4QA31-F1
#
_entry.id   AF-A0A1V4QA31-F1
#
_cell.length_a   1.000
_cell.length_b   1.000
_cell.length_c   1.000
_cell.angle_alpha   90.00
_cell.angle_beta   90.00
_cell.angle_gamma   90.00
#
_symmetry.space_group_name_H-M   'P 1'
#
loop_
_entity.id
_entity.type
_entity.pdbx_description
1 polymer ?
#
loop_
_entity_poly.entity_id
_entity_poly.type
_entity_poly.pdbx_seq_one_letter_code
_entity_poly.pdbx_strand_id
1 'polypeptide(L)' 'MTAVIGPDEFTNGYQSAVDTLAEIPGPLLSALIPKLLAVAPDPDDDALYDAGFRQALRDTAGGDQ' A
#
# COMPACT_ATOMS: atom_id res chain seq x y z
N MET A 1 32.58 -0.45 3.70
CA MET A 1 31.39 0.42 3.64
C MET A 1 30.18 -0.48 3.76
N THR A 2 29.56 -0.52 4.93
CA THR A 2 28.35 -1.31 5.17
C THR A 2 27.21 -0.59 4.47
N ALA A 3 26.77 -1.09 3.31
CA ALA A 3 25.54 -0.59 2.72
C ALA A 3 24.43 -0.85 3.73
N VAL A 4 23.81 0.21 4.25
CA VAL A 4 22.54 0.09 4.94
C VAL A 4 21.57 -0.35 3.85
N ILE A 5 21.28 -1.65 3.78
CA ILE A 5 20.26 -2.18 2.89
C ILE A 5 18.94 -1.73 3.51
N GLY A 6 18.46 -0.57 3.09
CA GLY A 6 17.10 -0.15 3.37
C GLY A 6 16.10 -1.13 2.74
N PRO A 7 14.83 -1.09 3.15
CA PRO A 7 13.80 -1.88 2.49
C PRO A 7 13.75 -1.50 1.01
N ASP A 8 13.50 -2.49 0.17
CA ASP A 8 13.27 -2.28 -1.26
C ASP A 8 11.97 -1.49 -1.50
N GLU A 9 11.83 -0.90 -2.69
CA GLU A 9 10.70 0.00 -3.00
C GLU A 9 9.33 -0.66 -2.80
N PHE A 10 9.20 -1.96 -3.08
CA PHE A 10 7.97 -2.69 -2.78
C PHE A 10 7.66 -2.69 -1.29
N THR A 11 8.65 -3.02 -0.45
CA THR A 11 8.49 -2.99 1.01
C THR A 11 8.17 -1.57 1.50
N ASN A 12 8.80 -0.53 0.92
CA ASN A 12 8.50 0.86 1.25
C ASN A 12 7.05 1.24 0.92
N GLY A 13 6.56 0.86 -0.25
CA GLY A 13 5.17 1.10 -0.66
C GLY A 13 4.15 0.35 0.20
N TYR A 14 4.43 -0.92 0.49
CA TYR A 14 3.59 -1.73 1.38
C TYR A 14 3.51 -1.12 2.78
N GLN A 15 4.65 -0.77 3.37
CA GLN A 15 4.70 -0.18 4.71
C GLN A 15 3.97 1.17 4.76
N SER A 16 4.18 2.01 3.74
CA SER A 16 3.50 3.31 3.64
C SER A 16 1.98 3.17 3.54
N ALA A 17 1.47 2.18 2.80
CA ALA A 17 0.05 1.86 2.78
C ALA A 17 -0.44 1.40 4.15
N VAL A 18 0.26 0.48 4.83
CA VAL A 18 -0.14 0.01 6.17
C VAL A 18 -0.24 1.18 7.15
N ASP A 19 0.77 2.05 7.18
CA ASP A 19 0.79 3.21 8.07
C ASP A 19 -0.37 4.17 7.75
N THR A 20 -0.61 4.44 6.46
CA THR A 20 -1.73 5.28 6.01
C THR A 20 -3.08 4.67 6.38
N LEU A 21 -3.26 3.36 6.21
CA LEU A 21 -4.51 2.68 6.50
C LEU A 21 -4.77 2.59 8.00
N ALA A 22 -3.73 2.49 8.84
CA ALA A 22 -3.85 2.45 10.29
C ALA A 22 -4.44 3.75 10.88
N GLU A 23 -4.29 4.88 10.19
CA GLU A 23 -4.87 6.17 10.58
C GLU A 23 -6.37 6.28 10.24
N ILE A 24 -6.89 5.38 9.40
CA ILE A 24 -8.27 5.41 8.93
C ILE A 24 -9.15 4.50 9.80
N PRO A 25 -10.27 5.00 10.34
CA PRO A 25 -11.24 4.16 11.06
C PRO A 25 -11.75 2.99 10.19
N GLY A 26 -11.82 1.79 10.77
CA GLY A 26 -12.26 0.55 10.09
C GLY A 26 -13.48 0.67 9.16
N PRO A 27 -14.60 1.30 9.58
CA PRO A 27 -15.77 1.45 8.71
C PRO A 27 -15.51 2.31 7.45
N LEU A 28 -14.57 3.25 7.51
CA LEU A 28 -14.18 4.07 6.37
C LEU A 28 -13.21 3.33 5.45
N LEU A 29 -12.34 2.47 6.00
CA LEU A 29 -11.43 1.63 5.22
C LEU A 29 -12.18 0.80 4.17
N SER A 30 -13.26 0.11 4.57
CA SER A 30 -14.06 -0.72 3.66
C SER A 30 -14.68 0.07 2.50
N ALA A 31 -14.96 1.36 2.69
CA ALA A 31 -15.51 2.23 1.65
C ALA A 31 -14.43 2.88 0.76
N LEU A 32 -13.21 3.06 1.30
CA LEU A 32 -12.11 3.74 0.61
C LEU A 32 -11.25 2.78 -0.20
N ILE A 33 -10.97 1.58 0.31
CA ILE A 33 -10.08 0.62 -0.36
C ILE A 33 -10.54 0.29 -1.79
N PRO A 34 -11.83 0.00 -2.08
CA PRO A 34 -12.26 -0.25 -3.46
C PRO A 34 -12.04 0.95 -4.39
N LYS A 35 -12.15 2.17 -3.86
CA LYS A 35 -11.90 3.40 -4.64
C LYS A 35 -10.42 3.58 -4.93
N LEU A 36 -9.56 3.35 -3.93
CA LEU A 36 -8.11 3.43 -4.07
C LEU A 36 -7.58 2.38 -5.05
N LEU A 37 -8.11 1.15 -5.01
CA LEU A 37 -7.77 0.08 -5.95
C LEU A 37 -8.23 0.36 -7.38
N ALA A 38 -9.26 1.18 -7.58
CA ALA A 38 -9.76 1.58 -8.89
C ALA A 38 -8.93 2.72 -9.53
N VAL A 39 -8.12 3.45 -8.74
CA VAL A 39 -7.23 4.49 -9.28
C VAL A 39 -6.13 3.82 -10.10
N ALA A 40 -5.96 4.28 -11.34
CA ALA A 40 -4.84 3.84 -12.18
C ALA A 40 -3.52 4.35 -11.60
N PRO A 41 -2.46 3.51 -11.52
CA PRO A 41 -1.15 3.97 -11.10
C PRO A 41 -0.61 5.01 -12.09
N ASP A 42 0.11 6.00 -11.58
CA ASP A 42 0.76 7.01 -12.41
C ASP A 42 1.95 6.34 -13.13
N PRO A 43 2.08 6.45 -14.47
CA PRO A 43 3.22 5.88 -15.18
C PRO A 43 4.57 6.51 -14.81
N ASP A 44 4.59 7.69 -14.18
CA ASP A 44 5.80 8.37 -13.74
C ASP A 44 6.25 7.94 -12.32
N ASP A 45 5.41 7.21 -11.57
CA ASP A 45 5.72 6.70 -10.25
C ASP A 45 6.53 5.39 -10.28
N ASP A 46 7.17 5.05 -9.16
CA ASP A 46 7.90 3.79 -9.02
C ASP A 46 6.92 2.60 -9.00
N ALA A 47 6.99 1.77 -10.04
CA ALA A 47 6.08 0.63 -10.21
C ALA A 47 6.18 -0.41 -9.08
N LEU A 48 7.34 -0.56 -8.42
CA LEU A 48 7.52 -1.48 -7.30
C LEU A 48 6.88 -0.90 -6.04
N TYR A 49 7.07 0.39 -5.78
CA TYR A 49 6.40 1.10 -4.70
C TYR A 49 4.88 0.99 -4.83
N ASP A 50 4.34 1.28 -6.01
CA ASP A 50 2.91 1.19 -6.30
C ASP A 50 2.38 -0.23 -6.15
N ALA A 51 3.13 -1.24 -6.59
CA ALA A 51 2.78 -2.64 -6.40
C ALA A 51 2.69 -3.01 -4.91
N GLY A 52 3.63 -2.54 -4.10
CA GLY A 52 3.63 -2.71 -2.64
C GLY A 52 2.42 -2.07 -1.98
N PHE A 53 2.15 -0.80 -2.32
CA PHE A 53 1.01 -0.05 -1.78
C PHE A 53 -0.32 -0.75 -2.11
N ARG A 54 -0.50 -1.18 -3.36
CA ARG A 54 -1.70 -1.89 -3.80
C ARG A 54 -1.85 -3.28 -3.19
N GLN A 55 -0.75 -3.97 -2.90
CA GLN A 55 -0.80 -5.25 -2.20
C GLN A 55 -1.36 -5.07 -0.78
N ALA A 56 -0.87 -4.09 -0.03
CA ALA A 56 -1.39 -3.79 1.31
C ALA A 56 -2.88 -3.43 1.31
N LEU A 57 -3.35 -2.66 0.31
CA LEU A 57 -4.78 -2.40 0.10
C LEU A 57 -5.58 -3.70 -0.09
N ARG A 58 -5.07 -4.65 -0.88
CA ARG A 58 -5.75 -5.94 -1.13
C ARG A 58 -5.78 -6.82 0.11
N ASP A 59 -4.68 -6.88 0.86
CA ASP A 59 -4.59 -7.66 2.08
C ASP A 59 -5.57 -7.12 3.14
N THR A 60 -5.71 -5.79 3.21
CA THR A 60 -6.68 -5.14 4.09
C THR A 60 -8.13 -5.36 3.62
N ALA A 61 -8.38 -5.43 2.31
CA ALA A 61 -9.70 -5.77 1.77
C ALA A 61 -10.07 -7.26 1.93
N GLY A 62 -9.08 -8.15 1.91
CA GLY A 62 -9.24 -9.60 1.95
C GLY A 62 -9.13 -10.20 3.36
N GLY A 63 -8.73 -9.41 4.36
CA GLY A 63 -8.49 -9.83 5.75
C GLY A 63 -9.73 -10.15 6.59
N ASP A 64 -10.86 -10.51 5.96
CA ASP A 64 -12.10 -10.96 6.61
C ASP A 64 -12.23 -12.50 6.54
N GLN A 65 -11.17 -13.23 6.96
CA GLN A 65 -11.18 -14.69 7.14
C GLN A 65 -10.64 -15.09 8.51
#